data_AF-A0A2T2VFX9-F1
#
_entry.id   AF-A0A2T2VFX9-F1
#
_cell.length_a   1.000
_cell.length_b   1.000
_cell.length_c   1.000
_cell.angle_alpha   90.00
_cell.angle_beta   90.00
_cell.angle_gamma   90.00
#
_symmetry.space_group_name_H-M   'P 1'
#
loop_
_entity.id
_entity.type
_entity.pdbx_description
1 polymer ?
#
loop_
_entity_poly.entity_id
_entity_poly.type
_entity_poly.pdbx_seq_one_letter_code
_entity_poly.pdbx_strand_id
1 'polypeptide(L)'
;MKVSLNDLQRDDVIELVKKARQRVHLKKQLQRKPAGQFNDDDLEAEKGQEVFVNYEAMLNSFLASGRDLMDFINQYPLPGKPGFAERLNIYCRIIALFPQDIEITDRFNRSQGVEYALAFPVDTTQTN
;
A
#
# COMPACT_ATOMS: atom_id res chain seq x y z
N MET A 1 19.74 54.33 22.74
CA MET A 1 18.42 54.54 22.12
C MET A 1 17.41 53.60 22.77
N LYS A 2 16.40 54.17 23.44
CA LYS A 2 15.11 53.50 23.71
C LYS A 2 14.36 53.35 22.40
N VAL A 3 13.69 52.22 22.19
CA VAL A 3 12.22 52.06 22.09
C VAL A 3 11.99 50.55 22.33
N SER A 4 11.75 50.11 23.57
CA SER A 4 10.44 50.00 24.26
C SER A 4 9.40 49.13 23.54
N LEU A 5 8.82 48.23 24.33
CA LEU A 5 7.60 47.44 24.09
C LEU A 5 6.68 48.12 23.06
N ASN A 6 6.56 47.55 21.85
CA ASN A 6 5.38 47.79 21.01
C ASN A 6 5.10 46.72 19.95
N ASP A 7 5.97 45.73 19.75
CA ASP A 7 5.70 44.68 18.74
C ASP A 7 5.42 43.28 19.31
N LEU A 8 5.41 43.12 20.64
CA LEU A 8 5.07 41.84 21.29
C LEU A 8 3.63 41.76 21.80
N GLN A 9 2.79 42.75 21.49
CA GLN A 9 1.36 42.75 21.77
C GLN A 9 0.56 42.93 20.48
N ARG A 10 0.69 41.98 19.56
CA ARG A 10 -0.44 41.63 18.69
C ARG A 10 -1.27 40.59 19.44
N ASP A 11 -2.31 41.05 20.13
CA ASP A 11 -3.32 40.19 20.75
C ASP A 11 -3.97 39.22 19.74
N ASP A 12 -3.86 39.54 18.44
CA ASP A 12 -4.29 38.70 17.31
C ASP A 12 -3.54 37.35 17.24
N VAL A 13 -2.28 37.29 17.71
CA VAL A 13 -1.47 36.06 17.64
C VAL A 13 -1.76 35.16 18.85
N ILE A 14 -2.10 35.73 20.00
CA ILE A 14 -2.41 34.98 21.22
C ILE A 14 -3.77 34.26 21.09
N GLU A 15 -4.77 34.89 20.46
CA GLU A 15 -6.04 34.24 20.19
C GLU A 15 -5.92 33.07 19.20
N LEU A 16 -5.10 33.22 18.15
CA LEU A 16 -4.86 32.16 17.17
C LEU A 16 -4.19 30.94 17.83
N VAL A 17 -3.21 31.18 18.72
CA VAL A 17 -2.54 30.11 19.49
C VAL A 17 -3.50 29.46 20.50
N LYS A 18 -4.40 30.22 21.15
CA LYS A 18 -5.44 29.66 22.03
C LYS A 18 -6.43 28.78 21.27
N LYS A 19 -6.91 29.19 20.09
CA LYS A 19 -7.79 28.37 19.23
C LYS A 19 -7.08 27.12 18.70
N ALA A 20 -5.80 27.22 18.35
CA ALA A 20 -4.99 26.07 17.96
C ALA A 20 -4.85 25.06 19.11
N ARG A 21 -4.60 25.53 20.35
CA ARG A 21 -4.51 24.67 21.54
C ARG A 21 -5.84 23.97 21.88
N GLN A 22 -6.97 24.66 21.78
CA GLN A 22 -8.30 24.03 22.01
C GLN A 22 -8.62 22.96 20.95
N ARG A 23 -8.29 23.19 19.67
CA ARG A 23 -8.49 22.20 18.60
C ARG A 23 -7.58 20.98 18.74
N VAL A 24 -6.34 21.16 19.19
CA VAL A 24 -5.41 20.06 19.48
C VAL A 24 -5.85 19.27 20.71
N HIS A 25 -6.35 19.92 21.75
CA HIS A 25 -6.86 19.23 22.94
C HIS A 25 -8.13 18.41 22.66
N LEU A 26 -9.04 18.93 21.83
CA LEU A 26 -10.24 18.20 21.38
C LEU A 26 -9.89 17.01 20.48
N LYS A 27 -8.91 17.16 19.56
CA LYS A 27 -8.38 16.03 18.77
C LYS A 27 -7.73 14.96 19.64
N LYS A 28 -7.02 15.34 20.72
CA LYS A 28 -6.35 14.40 21.62
C LYS A 28 -7.33 13.64 22.52
N GLN A 29 -8.48 14.23 22.88
CA GLN A 29 -9.55 13.52 23.59
C GLN A 29 -10.38 12.61 22.65
N LEU A 30 -10.62 13.02 21.40
CA LEU A 30 -11.25 12.16 20.39
C LEU A 30 -10.36 10.96 19.98
N GLN A 31 -9.04 11.06 20.14
CA GLN A 31 -8.09 9.97 19.88
C GLN A 31 -7.93 8.98 21.04
N ARG A 32 -8.69 9.12 22.13
CA ARG A 32 -8.71 8.14 23.23
C ARG A 32 -10.12 7.71 23.56
N LYS A 33 -10.85 7.23 22.56
CA LYS A 33 -11.69 6.06 22.82
C LYS A 33 -10.74 4.87 22.74
N PRO A 34 -10.41 4.18 23.85
CA PRO A 34 -9.80 2.88 23.70
C PRO A 34 -10.76 2.08 22.80
N ALA A 35 -10.24 1.52 21.71
CA ALA A 35 -10.95 0.44 21.05
C ALA A 35 -11.31 -0.56 22.16
N GLY A 36 -12.57 -1.00 22.23
CA GLY A 36 -12.95 -2.04 23.16
C GLY A 36 -11.95 -3.20 23.05
N GLN A 37 -11.68 -3.89 24.16
CA GLN A 37 -10.88 -5.11 24.11
C GLN A 37 -11.49 -5.98 23.02
N PHE A 38 -10.68 -6.43 22.07
CA PHE A 38 -11.09 -7.46 21.13
C PHE A 38 -11.61 -8.62 21.99
N ASN A 39 -12.89 -8.96 21.85
CA ASN A 39 -13.39 -10.17 22.50
C ASN A 39 -12.72 -11.36 21.80
N ASP A 40 -12.59 -12.50 22.47
CA ASP A 40 -12.02 -13.70 21.83
C ASP A 40 -12.80 -14.06 20.54
N ASP A 41 -14.10 -13.77 20.49
CA ASP A 41 -14.95 -13.91 19.29
C ASP A 41 -14.57 -12.96 18.13
N ASP A 42 -14.01 -11.78 18.39
CA ASP A 42 -13.51 -10.85 17.35
C ASP A 42 -12.16 -11.34 16.77
N LEU A 43 -11.41 -12.14 17.54
CA LEU A 43 -10.18 -12.82 17.11
C LEU A 43 -10.46 -14.11 16.31
N GLU A 44 -11.70 -14.61 16.31
CA GLU A 44 -12.08 -15.80 15.55
C GLU A 44 -12.52 -15.50 14.10
N ALA A 45 -12.70 -14.22 13.75
CA ALA A 45 -12.92 -13.80 12.37
C ALA A 45 -11.60 -13.85 11.58
N GLU A 46 -11.49 -14.88 10.74
CA GLU A 46 -10.37 -15.18 9.83
C GLU A 46 -9.22 -16.01 10.41
N LYS A 47 -9.55 -17.13 11.08
CA LYS A 47 -8.68 -18.32 11.08
C LYS A 47 -8.70 -19.05 9.71
N GLY A 48 -8.77 -18.31 8.62
CA GLY A 48 -8.35 -18.83 7.32
C GLY A 48 -6.85 -18.99 7.41
N GLN A 49 -6.31 -20.16 7.10
CA GLN A 49 -4.86 -20.34 7.00
C GLN A 49 -4.29 -19.17 6.18
N GLU A 50 -3.59 -18.23 6.82
CA GLU A 50 -2.86 -17.20 6.10
C GLU A 50 -1.75 -17.92 5.35
N VAL A 51 -2.07 -18.33 4.13
CA VAL A 51 -1.12 -18.91 3.22
C VAL A 51 -0.24 -17.75 2.77
N PHE A 52 0.87 -17.56 3.47
CA PHE A 52 1.84 -16.52 3.18
C PHE A 52 2.52 -16.81 1.84
N VAL A 53 2.06 -16.14 0.78
CA VAL A 53 2.76 -16.09 -0.50
C VAL A 53 4.03 -15.25 -0.30
N ASN A 54 5.21 -15.85 -0.53
CA ASN A 54 6.46 -15.11 -0.54
C ASN A 54 6.60 -14.34 -1.86
N TYR A 55 6.21 -13.06 -1.82
CA TYR A 55 6.22 -12.18 -2.99
C TYR A 55 7.64 -11.86 -3.50
N GLU A 56 8.66 -11.84 -2.63
CA GLU A 56 10.05 -11.62 -3.05
C GLU A 56 10.59 -12.81 -3.85
N ALA A 57 10.36 -14.04 -3.36
CA ALA A 57 10.74 -15.25 -4.08
C ALA A 57 9.98 -15.37 -5.42
N MET A 58 8.73 -14.94 -5.44
CA MET A 58 7.90 -14.90 -6.63
C MET A 58 8.42 -13.87 -7.64
N LEU A 59 8.80 -12.67 -7.19
CA LEU A 59 9.43 -11.64 -8.02
C LEU A 59 10.75 -12.15 -8.62
N ASN A 60 11.65 -12.71 -7.82
CA ASN A 60 12.93 -13.24 -8.32
C ASN A 60 12.73 -14.31 -9.40
N SER A 61 11.74 -15.17 -9.22
CA SER A 61 11.35 -16.18 -10.20
C SER A 61 10.75 -15.55 -11.47
N PHE A 62 9.97 -14.48 -11.31
CA PHE A 62 9.38 -13.71 -12.41
C PHE A 62 10.45 -13.00 -13.25
N LEU A 63 11.41 -12.32 -12.61
CA LEU A 63 12.51 -11.62 -13.28
C LEU A 63 13.36 -12.58 -14.14
N ALA A 64 13.52 -13.83 -13.70
CA ALA A 64 14.21 -14.88 -14.47
C ALA A 64 13.34 -15.53 -15.57
N SER A 65 12.02 -15.27 -15.58
CA SER A 65 11.08 -16.01 -16.44
C SER A 65 10.99 -15.48 -17.88
N GLY A 66 11.31 -14.21 -18.10
CA GLY A 66 11.20 -13.53 -19.41
C GLY A 66 9.77 -13.50 -19.99
N ARG A 67 8.75 -13.74 -19.16
CA ARG A 67 7.33 -13.80 -19.54
C ARG A 67 6.56 -12.62 -18.96
N ASP A 68 5.32 -12.41 -19.40
CA ASP A 68 4.46 -11.45 -18.74
C ASP A 68 4.03 -11.94 -17.35
N LEU A 69 3.73 -10.99 -16.48
CA LEU A 69 3.46 -11.26 -15.08
C LEU A 69 2.22 -12.15 -14.88
N MET A 70 1.17 -11.97 -15.68
CA MET A 70 -0.07 -12.73 -15.49
C MET A 70 0.10 -14.18 -15.95
N ASP A 71 0.77 -14.42 -17.08
CA ASP A 71 1.09 -15.77 -17.53
C ASP A 71 2.06 -16.48 -16.59
N PHE A 72 3.01 -15.74 -16.01
CA PHE A 72 3.87 -16.25 -14.96
C PHE A 72 3.06 -16.66 -13.72
N ILE A 73 2.18 -15.79 -13.22
CA ILE A 73 1.29 -16.09 -12.08
C ILE A 73 0.42 -17.31 -12.36
N ASN A 74 -0.08 -17.46 -13.59
CA ASN A 74 -0.91 -18.60 -14.00
C ASN A 74 -0.17 -19.95 -13.88
N GLN A 75 1.15 -19.95 -14.13
CA GLN A 75 1.99 -21.15 -14.12
C GLN A 75 2.71 -21.36 -12.79
N TYR A 76 2.84 -20.31 -11.97
CA TYR A 76 3.50 -20.41 -10.67
C TYR A 76 2.72 -21.33 -9.72
N PRO A 77 3.40 -22.25 -8.99
CA PRO A 77 2.75 -23.16 -8.05
C PRO A 77 2.30 -22.40 -6.81
N LEU A 78 1.16 -21.72 -6.93
CA LEU A 78 0.56 -20.97 -5.84
C LEU A 78 -0.14 -21.93 -4.86
N PRO A 79 0.07 -21.74 -3.56
CA PRO A 79 -0.58 -22.54 -2.54
C PRO A 79 -2.10 -22.30 -2.55
N GLY A 80 -2.89 -23.34 -2.27
CA GLY A 80 -4.36 -23.26 -2.28
C GLY A 80 -5.02 -23.29 -3.67
N LYS A 81 -4.26 -23.38 -4.78
CA LYS A 81 -4.77 -23.36 -6.16
C LYS A 81 -5.76 -22.20 -6.41
N PRO A 82 -5.27 -20.95 -6.33
CA PRO A 82 -6.14 -19.80 -6.40
C PRO A 82 -6.87 -19.69 -7.74
N GLY A 83 -8.10 -19.19 -7.66
CA GLY A 83 -8.93 -18.86 -8.81
C GLY A 83 -8.42 -17.64 -9.58
N PHE A 84 -9.08 -17.29 -10.68
CA PHE A 84 -8.66 -16.17 -11.53
C PHE A 84 -8.64 -14.83 -10.78
N ALA A 85 -9.68 -14.53 -10.00
CA ALA A 85 -9.76 -13.28 -9.23
C ALA A 85 -8.65 -13.16 -8.19
N GLU A 86 -8.29 -14.25 -7.52
CA GLU A 86 -7.19 -14.28 -6.55
C GLU A 86 -5.83 -14.09 -7.25
N ARG A 87 -5.64 -14.70 -8.42
CA ARG A 87 -4.44 -14.48 -9.25
C ARG A 87 -4.34 -13.03 -9.73
N LEU A 88 -5.47 -12.41 -10.06
CA LEU A 88 -5.52 -10.98 -10.41
C LEU A 88 -5.19 -10.10 -9.20
N ASN A 89 -5.63 -10.46 -8.00
CA ASN A 89 -5.22 -9.77 -6.77
C ASN A 89 -3.72 -9.89 -6.53
N ILE A 90 -3.13 -11.07 -6.77
CA ILE A 90 -1.68 -11.28 -6.68
C ILE A 90 -0.95 -10.43 -7.73
N TYR A 91 -1.45 -10.37 -8.96
CA TYR A 91 -0.93 -9.51 -10.03
C TYR A 91 -0.86 -8.05 -9.59
N CYS A 92 -1.98 -7.49 -9.14
CA CYS A 92 -2.04 -6.11 -8.67
C CYS A 92 -1.10 -5.88 -7.47
N ARG A 93 -1.02 -6.85 -6.56
CA ARG A 93 -0.21 -6.75 -5.35
C ARG A 93 1.28 -6.75 -5.65
N ILE A 94 1.75 -7.60 -6.56
CA ILE A 94 3.16 -7.65 -6.99
C ILE A 94 3.58 -6.31 -7.60
N ILE A 95 2.75 -5.75 -8.49
CA ILE A 95 3.01 -4.44 -9.11
C ILE A 95 3.09 -3.33 -8.06
N ALA A 96 2.15 -3.32 -7.09
CA ALA A 96 2.14 -2.32 -6.03
C ALA A 96 3.33 -2.45 -5.07
N LEU A 97 3.87 -3.66 -4.88
CA LEU A 97 5.01 -3.92 -4.01
C LEU A 97 6.35 -3.62 -4.68
N PHE A 98 6.48 -3.91 -5.98
CA PHE A 98 7.73 -3.80 -6.73
C PHE A 98 7.61 -2.92 -7.99
N PRO A 99 7.20 -1.65 -7.85
CA PRO A 99 6.97 -0.77 -8.99
C PRO A 99 8.25 -0.39 -9.75
N GLN A 100 9.44 -0.64 -9.18
CA GLN A 100 10.72 -0.32 -9.81
C GLN A 100 11.29 -1.48 -10.62
N ASP A 101 10.82 -2.71 -10.39
CA ASP A 101 11.32 -3.92 -11.03
C ASP A 101 10.41 -4.39 -12.17
N ILE A 102 9.22 -3.78 -12.30
CA ILE A 102 8.17 -4.19 -13.22
C ILE A 102 7.73 -3.01 -14.07
N GLU A 103 7.82 -3.17 -15.38
CA GLU A 103 7.31 -2.22 -16.36
C GLU A 103 5.92 -2.63 -16.84
N ILE A 104 4.94 -1.75 -16.65
CA ILE A 104 3.59 -1.93 -17.21
C ILE A 104 3.58 -1.30 -18.59
N THR A 105 3.22 -2.09 -19.59
CA THR A 105 3.15 -1.62 -20.99
C THR A 105 1.74 -1.13 -21.35
N ASP A 106 1.62 -0.34 -22.42
CA ASP A 106 0.33 0.10 -23.00
C ASP A 106 -0.42 -1.02 -23.75
N ARG A 107 0.08 -2.25 -23.68
CA ARG A 107 -0.57 -3.42 -24.29
C ARG A 107 -1.44 -4.11 -23.25
N PHE A 108 -2.61 -4.54 -23.68
CA PHE A 108 -3.56 -5.24 -22.83
C PHE A 108 -3.81 -6.64 -23.36
N ASN A 109 -4.13 -7.54 -22.44
CA ASN A 109 -4.62 -8.87 -22.76
C ASN A 109 -5.91 -9.13 -21.98
N ARG A 110 -6.70 -10.11 -22.44
CA ARG A 110 -8.02 -10.40 -21.89
C ARG A 110 -8.13 -11.85 -21.49
N SER A 111 -8.48 -12.09 -20.23
CA SER A 111 -8.75 -13.42 -19.71
C SER A 111 -10.01 -13.42 -18.85
N GLN A 112 -10.87 -14.43 -19.05
CA GLN A 112 -12.17 -14.58 -18.38
C GLN A 112 -13.05 -13.31 -18.38
N GLY A 113 -12.97 -12.52 -19.45
CA GLY A 113 -13.74 -11.28 -19.62
C GLY A 113 -13.11 -10.03 -19.02
N VAL A 114 -12.03 -10.16 -18.24
CA VAL A 114 -11.28 -9.05 -17.62
C VAL A 114 -10.07 -8.68 -18.47
N GLU A 115 -9.89 -7.40 -18.74
CA GLU A 115 -8.68 -6.85 -19.36
C GLU A 115 -7.64 -6.49 -18.29
N TYR A 116 -6.39 -6.87 -18.56
CA TYR A 116 -5.23 -6.54 -17.74
C TYR A 116 -4.09 -6.05 -18.62
N ALA A 117 -3.29 -5.13 -18.09
CA ALA A 117 -2.09 -4.66 -18.79
C ALA A 117 -1.02 -5.75 -18.83
N LEU A 118 -0.23 -5.79 -19.89
CA LEU A 118 0.94 -6.65 -19.95
C LEU A 118 2.07 -5.99 -19.17
N ALA A 119 2.61 -6.72 -18.20
CA ALA A 119 3.70 -6.27 -17.35
C ALA A 119 4.90 -7.21 -17.48
N PHE A 120 6.09 -6.63 -17.65
CA PHE A 120 7.36 -7.33 -17.87
C PHE A 120 8.43 -6.87 -16.89
N PRO A 121 9.51 -7.65 -16.69
CA PRO A 121 10.68 -7.17 -15.96
C PRO A 121 11.27 -5.92 -16.60
N VAL A 122 11.74 -4.97 -15.80
CA VAL A 122 12.46 -3.78 -16.30
C VAL A 122 13.81 -4.24 -16.87
N ASP A 123 14.09 -3.88 -18.12
CA ASP A 123 15.38 -4.15 -18.77
C ASP A 123 16.50 -3.33 -18.11
N THR A 124 17.20 -3.92 -17.14
CA THR A 124 18.37 -3.31 -16.48
C THR A 124 19.65 -3.34 -17.34
N THR A 125 19.57 -3.81 -18.59
CA THR A 125 20.72 -3.89 -19.51
C THR A 125 21.10 -2.57 -20.19
N GLN A 126 20.57 -1.42 -19.74
CA GLN A 126 20.99 -0.10 -20.21
C GLN A 126 21.44 0.81 -19.06
N THR A 127 22.57 0.47 -18.44
CA THR A 127 23.45 1.48 -17.84
C THR A 127 24.79 1.40 -18.55
N ASN A 128 24.99 2.39 -19.42
CA ASN A 128 26.23 2.73 -20.12
C ASN A 128 27.19 3.43 -19.14
#